data_AF-A0A4P9TL76-F1
#
_entry.id   AF-A0A4P9TL76-F1
#
_cell.length_a   1.000
_cell.length_b   1.000
_cell.length_c   1.000
_cell.angle_alpha   90.00
_cell.angle_beta   90.00
_cell.angle_gamma   90.00
#
_symmetry.space_group_name_H-M   'P 1'
#
loop_
_entity.id
_entity.type
_entity.pdbx_description
1 polymer ?
#
loop_
_entity_poly.entity_id
_entity_poly.type
_entity_poly.pdbx_seq_one_letter_code
_entity_poly.pdbx_strand_id
1 'polypeptide(L)' 'MLETAYSAGFFDCPREQSGEDVAETVRISPATFSKHLRTAQRKVAEPLLAEGSGAGR' A
#
# COMPACT_ATOMS: atom_id res chain seq x y z
N MET A 1 6.74 -0.96 -3.90
CA MET A 1 5.28 -0.74 -4.04
C MET A 1 4.75 -0.03 -2.82
N LEU A 2 4.67 -0.67 -1.65
CA LEU A 2 4.18 0.01 -0.45
C LEU A 2 5.08 1.20 -0.04
N GLU A 3 6.39 0.97 0.08
CA GLU A 3 7.37 2.04 0.36
C GLU A 3 7.35 3.13 -0.72
N THR A 4 7.41 2.74 -1.99
CA THR A 4 7.35 3.68 -3.12
C THR A 4 6.09 4.55 -3.09
N ALA A 5 4.92 3.96 -2.84
CA ALA A 5 3.67 4.70 -2.74
C ALA A 5 3.68 5.63 -1.51
N TYR A 6 4.23 5.15 -0.38
CA TYR A 6 4.36 5.95 0.83
C TYR A 6 5.24 7.18 0.62
N SER A 7 6.43 7.01 0.07
CA SER A 7 7.36 8.12 -0.19
C SER A 7 6.90 9.05 -1.32
N ALA A 8 5.96 8.61 -2.16
CA ALA A 8 5.38 9.41 -3.24
C ALA A 8 4.15 10.24 -2.80
N GLY A 9 3.78 10.19 -1.52
CA GLY A 9 2.60 10.90 -1.01
C GLY A 9 1.26 10.33 -1.49
N PHE A 10 1.24 9.06 -1.92
CA PHE A 10 0.02 8.36 -2.35
C PHE A 10 -1.04 8.26 -1.24
N PHE A 11 -0.59 8.21 0.01
CA PHE A 11 -1.46 8.10 1.19
C PHE A 11 -1.80 9.45 1.83
N ASP A 12 -1.30 10.56 1.29
CA ASP A 12 -1.52 11.89 1.87
C ASP A 12 -2.89 12.48 1.52
N CYS A 13 -3.26 13.55 2.23
CA CYS A 13 -4.49 14.29 1.99
C CYS A 13 -4.21 15.81 1.99
N PRO A 14 -4.38 16.51 0.84
CA PRO A 14 -4.67 15.95 -0.49
C PRO A 14 -3.52 15.05 -0.98
N ARG A 15 -3.82 14.06 -1.82
CA ARG A 15 -2.79 13.16 -2.37
C ARG A 15 -1.81 13.94 -3.24
N GLU A 16 -0.51 13.70 -3.05
CA GLU A 16 0.53 14.26 -3.93
C GLU A 16 0.63 13.49 -5.25
N GLN A 17 0.45 12.17 -5.22
CA GLN A 17 0.45 11.31 -6.41
C GLN A 17 -0.69 10.29 -6.41
N SER A 18 -1.26 10.03 -7.58
CA SER A 18 -2.24 8.98 -7.80
C SER A 18 -1.59 7.60 -7.94
N GLY A 19 -2.41 6.54 -7.98
CA GLY A 19 -1.91 5.18 -8.21
C GLY A 19 -1.37 5.00 -9.62
N GLU A 20 -1.96 5.70 -10.60
CA GLU A 20 -1.48 5.78 -11.97
C GLU A 20 -0.09 6.44 -12.03
N ASP A 21 0.13 7.57 -11.35
CA ASP A 21 1.41 8.30 -11.37
C ASP A 21 2.56 7.46 -10.79
N VAL A 22 2.29 6.76 -9.68
CA VAL A 22 3.28 5.87 -9.07
C VAL A 22 3.54 4.63 -9.95
N ALA A 23 2.52 4.11 -10.62
CA ALA A 23 2.67 2.97 -11.54
C ALA A 23 3.53 3.33 -12.76
N GLU A 24 3.37 4.53 -13.30
CA GLU A 24 4.19 5.06 -14.39
C GLU A 24 5.66 5.20 -13.97
N THR A 25 5.91 5.73 -12.78
CA THR A 25 7.27 5.92 -12.23
C THR A 25 8.06 4.61 -12.15
N VAL A 26 7.39 3.50 -11.83
CA VAL A 26 8.00 2.16 -11.75
C VAL A 26 7.76 1.30 -12.99
N ARG A 27 7.24 1.90 -14.07
CA ARG A 27 7.00 1.29 -15.40
C ARG A 27 6.19 0.00 -15.38
N ILE A 28 5.08 0.00 -14.64
CA ILE A 28 4.13 -1.12 -14.64
C ILE A 28 2.70 -0.62 -14.90
N SER A 29 1.79 -1.54 -15.22
CA SER A 29 0.39 -1.18 -15.32
C SER A 29 -0.21 -0.78 -13.94
N PRO A 30 -1.19 0.15 -13.90
CA PRO A 30 -1.92 0.48 -12.66
C PRO A 30 -2.60 -0.73 -12.00
N ALA A 31 -3.02 -1.71 -12.81
CA ALA A 31 -3.58 -2.97 -12.31
C ALA A 31 -2.52 -3.81 -11.56
N THR A 32 -1.30 -3.91 -12.10
CA THR A 32 -0.17 -4.58 -11.45
C THR A 32 0.23 -3.84 -10.17
N PHE A 33 0.26 -2.50 -10.20
CA PHE A 33 0.53 -1.68 -9.02
C PHE A 33 -0.46 -1.97 -7.90
N SER A 34 -1.76 -1.88 -8.20
CA SER A 34 -2.84 -2.13 -7.24
C SER A 34 -2.78 -3.55 -6.66
N LYS A 35 -2.48 -4.55 -7.49
CA LYS A 35 -2.31 -5.94 -7.03
C LYS A 35 -1.14 -6.05 -6.06
N HIS A 36 0.03 -5.53 -6.42
CA HIS A 36 1.22 -5.64 -5.58
C HIS A 36 1.09 -4.82 -4.30
N LEU A 37 0.48 -3.63 -4.37
CA LEU A 37 0.22 -2.79 -3.21
C LEU A 37 -0.68 -3.51 -2.20
N ARG A 38 -1.80 -4.10 -2.65
CA ARG A 38 -2.70 -4.87 -1.77
C ARG A 38 -2.01 -6.09 -1.14
N THR A 39 -1.19 -6.81 -1.91
CA THR A 39 -0.41 -7.94 -1.36
C THR A 39 0.56 -7.47 -0.29
N ALA A 40 1.27 -6.37 -0.51
CA ALA A 40 2.19 -5.80 0.48
C ALA A 40 1.45 -5.31 1.73
N GLN A 41 0.34 -4.59 1.56
CA GLN A 41 -0.51 -4.12 2.67
C GLN A 41 -1.01 -5.29 3.52
N ARG A 42 -1.48 -6.38 2.89
CA ARG A 42 -1.95 -7.58 3.61
C ARG A 42 -0.85 -8.18 4.47
N LYS A 43 0.35 -8.36 3.92
CA LYS A 43 1.50 -8.93 4.66
C LYS A 43 1.88 -8.12 5.89
N VAL A 44 1.72 -6.80 5.83
CA VAL A 44 1.98 -5.91 6.96
C VAL A 44 0.82 -5.93 7.96
N ALA A 45 -0.43 -5.93 7.48
CA ALA A 45 -1.62 -5.88 8.31
C ALA A 45 -1.90 -7.21 9.05
N GLU A 46 -1.62 -8.36 8.43
CA GLU A 46 -1.88 -9.69 8.99
C GLU A 46 -1.34 -9.87 10.42
N PRO A 47 -0.04 -9.67 10.71
CA PRO A 47 0.47 -9.80 12.07
C PRO A 47 -0.10 -8.73 13.01
N LEU A 48 -0.23 -7.47 12.57
CA LEU A 48 -0.72 -6.37 13.42
C LEU A 48 -2.18 -6.59 13.88
N LEU A 49 -3.01 -7.18 13.02
CA LEU A 49 -4.39 -7.52 13.34
C LEU A 49 -4.51 -8.85 14.10
N ALA A 50 -3.54 -9.77 13.94
CA ALA A 50 -3.47 -11.00 14.72
C ALA A 50 -3.17 -10.70 16.21
N GLU A 51 -2.26 -9.78 16.49
CA GLU A 51 -1.92 -9.34 17.86
C GLU A 51 -3.11 -8.65 18.55
N GLY A 52 -3.87 -7.82 17.83
CA GLY A 52 -5.06 -7.13 18.36
C GLY A 52 -6.27 -8.03 18.61
N SER A 53 -6.28 -9.24 18.04
CA SER A 53 -7.35 -10.25 18.23
C SER A 53 -7.15 -11.10 19.51
N GLY A 54 -5.94 -11.06 20.11
CA GLY A 54 -5.61 -11.73 21.37
C GLY A 54 -5.79 -10.89 22.62
N ALA A 55 -5.95 -9.57 22.49
CA ALA A 55 -6.19 -8.66 23.62
C ALA A 55 -7.69 -8.54 23.90
N GLY A 56 -8.31 -9.63 24.35
CA GLY A 56 -9.73 -9.64 24.67
C GLY A 56 -10.35 -11.01 24.86
N ARG A 57 -9.62 -11.99 25.39
CA ARG A 57 -10.15 -13.19 26.07
C ARG A 57 -9.19 -13.65 27.14
#